data_AF-A0A7S1LK44-F1
#
_entry.id   AF-A0A7S1LK44-F1
#
_cell.length_a   1.000
_cell.length_b   1.000
_cell.length_c   1.000
_cell.angle_alpha   90.00
_cell.angle_beta   90.00
_cell.angle_gamma   90.00
#
_symmetry.space_group_name_H-M   'P 1'
#
loop_
_entity.id
_entity.type
_entity.pdbx_description
1 polymer ?
#
loop_
_entity_poly.entity_id
_entity_poly.type
_entity_poly.pdbx_seq_one_letter_code
_entity_poly.pdbx_strand_id
1 'polypeptide(L)'
;EMVLPKWGYDATAQGMMQMQFHFSPWDPLPEVQRNIDTINRKIGFDYVWVSEEDYEDDEGRPRDRNFGRGGKLKMLYLYGGGVNASVAKMQCANVFKDSPMYPKMEFTVFDGPHESHVSWHLNPIMQQMIRPFGETVYLYYERVPHANSQRECWPGIDASLNALREHFRKKGPYDGVVGFDMGGELLLQV
;
A
#
# COMPACT_ATOMS: atom_id res chain seq x y z
N GLU A 1 -27.92 5.71 -30.15
CA GLU A 1 -26.98 6.39 -29.23
C GLU A 1 -27.32 6.03 -27.81
N MET A 2 -26.36 5.50 -27.06
CA MET A 2 -26.53 5.15 -25.66
C MET A 2 -25.94 6.32 -24.88
N VAL A 3 -26.75 7.25 -24.39
CA VAL A 3 -26.25 8.33 -23.52
C VAL A 3 -26.16 7.75 -22.10
N LEU A 4 -25.12 8.07 -21.33
CA LEU A 4 -25.11 7.84 -19.88
C LEU A 4 -25.85 9.02 -19.23
N PRO A 5 -27.18 8.97 -19.04
CA PRO A 5 -28.02 10.17 -18.93
C PRO A 5 -27.84 10.92 -17.62
N LYS A 6 -27.20 10.29 -16.62
CA LYS A 6 -27.06 10.85 -15.28
C LYS A 6 -26.00 11.96 -15.20
N TRP A 7 -25.07 12.05 -16.16
CA TRP A 7 -23.86 12.86 -15.99
C TRP A 7 -23.54 13.82 -17.15
N GLY A 8 -24.38 13.87 -18.19
CA GLY A 8 -24.21 14.83 -19.30
C GLY A 8 -23.05 14.53 -20.27
N TYR A 9 -22.45 13.34 -20.22
CA TYR A 9 -21.43 12.90 -21.16
C TYR A 9 -22.02 11.98 -22.24
N ASP A 10 -21.48 12.10 -23.44
CA ASP A 10 -21.70 11.14 -24.52
C ASP A 10 -20.98 9.81 -24.21
N ALA A 11 -21.50 8.67 -24.67
CA ALA A 11 -20.89 7.35 -24.46
C ALA A 11 -19.82 6.98 -25.51
N THR A 12 -19.34 7.97 -26.27
CA THR A 12 -18.13 7.80 -27.06
C THR A 12 -16.92 7.58 -26.15
N ALA A 13 -15.84 7.00 -26.70
CA ALA A 13 -14.59 6.82 -25.96
C ALA A 13 -14.06 8.14 -25.39
N GLN A 14 -14.26 9.25 -26.12
CA GLN A 14 -13.89 10.59 -25.69
C GLN A 14 -14.75 11.09 -24.51
N GLY A 15 -16.06 10.85 -24.54
CA GLY A 15 -16.95 11.20 -23.42
C GLY A 15 -16.67 10.36 -22.16
N MET A 16 -16.32 9.09 -22.31
CA MET A 16 -15.88 8.24 -21.19
C MET A 16 -14.55 8.73 -20.59
N MET A 17 -13.58 9.15 -21.41
CA MET A 17 -12.34 9.75 -20.91
C MET A 17 -12.60 11.09 -20.19
N GLN A 18 -13.44 11.96 -20.74
CA GLN A 18 -13.81 13.23 -20.11
C GLN A 18 -14.50 13.02 -18.77
N MET A 19 -15.41 12.05 -18.70
CA MET A 19 -16.04 11.61 -17.45
C MET A 19 -14.97 11.16 -16.44
N GLN A 20 -14.02 10.32 -16.85
CA GLN A 20 -12.97 9.82 -15.96
C GLN A 20 -12.03 10.93 -15.45
N PHE A 21 -11.76 11.96 -16.27
CA PHE A 21 -10.99 13.14 -15.84
C PHE A 21 -11.75 14.04 -14.88
N HIS A 22 -13.06 14.24 -15.09
CA HIS A 22 -13.89 15.02 -14.17
C HIS A 22 -14.11 14.30 -12.84
N PHE A 23 -14.35 12.98 -12.85
CA PHE A 23 -14.52 12.18 -11.63
C PHE A 23 -13.23 11.55 -11.13
N SER A 24 -12.08 12.22 -11.33
CA SER A 24 -10.83 11.80 -10.71
C SER A 24 -11.08 11.58 -9.20
N PRO A 25 -10.49 10.56 -8.54
CA PRO A 25 -10.81 10.15 -7.17
C PRO A 25 -10.54 11.19 -6.07
N TRP A 26 -10.25 12.43 -6.45
CA TRP A 26 -9.91 13.57 -5.63
C TRP A 26 -10.92 14.72 -5.76
N ASP A 27 -11.99 14.57 -6.54
CA ASP A 27 -13.03 15.58 -6.68
C ASP A 27 -13.98 15.53 -5.45
N PRO A 28 -14.08 16.60 -4.63
CA PRO A 28 -14.80 16.60 -3.36
C PRO A 28 -16.32 16.74 -3.55
N LEU A 29 -16.90 15.95 -4.46
CA LEU A 29 -18.34 15.90 -4.65
C LEU A 29 -18.99 15.21 -3.44
N PRO A 30 -19.96 15.85 -2.75
CA PRO A 30 -20.56 15.29 -1.53
C PRO A 30 -21.19 13.90 -1.70
N GLU A 31 -21.60 13.55 -2.91
CA GLU A 31 -22.15 12.22 -3.22
C GLU A 31 -21.08 11.13 -3.37
N VAL A 32 -19.88 11.48 -3.85
CA VAL A 32 -18.73 10.56 -3.94
C VAL A 32 -18.23 10.26 -2.53
N GLN A 33 -18.11 11.30 -1.69
CA GLN A 33 -17.75 11.14 -0.27
C GLN A 33 -18.72 10.20 0.47
N ARG A 34 -20.04 10.40 0.31
CA ARG A 34 -21.05 9.51 0.92
C ARG A 34 -20.95 8.06 0.43
N ASN A 35 -20.63 7.85 -0.84
CA ASN A 35 -20.47 6.51 -1.39
C ASN A 35 -19.21 5.84 -0.83
N ILE A 36 -18.10 6.57 -0.72
CA ILE A 36 -16.86 6.11 -0.08
C ILE A 36 -17.13 5.75 1.39
N ASP A 37 -17.81 6.61 2.15
CA ASP A 37 -18.15 6.34 3.56
C ASP A 37 -19.06 5.10 3.71
N THR A 38 -20.01 4.93 2.79
CA THR A 38 -20.90 3.77 2.77
C THR A 38 -20.15 2.47 2.44
N ILE A 39 -19.20 2.53 1.50
CA ILE A 39 -18.34 1.40 1.16
C ILE A 39 -17.47 1.07 2.37
N ASN A 40 -16.77 2.05 2.94
CA ASN A 40 -15.88 1.91 4.11
C ASN A 40 -16.59 1.24 5.31
N ARG A 41 -17.82 1.67 5.63
CA ARG A 41 -18.63 1.01 6.68
C ARG A 41 -18.96 -0.45 6.37
N LYS A 42 -19.24 -0.77 5.11
CA LYS A 42 -19.60 -2.15 4.69
C LYS A 42 -18.40 -3.09 4.69
N ILE A 43 -17.20 -2.58 4.45
CA ILE A 43 -15.95 -3.37 4.48
C ILE A 43 -15.32 -3.43 5.88
N GLY A 44 -15.96 -2.83 6.91
CA GLY A 44 -15.48 -2.85 8.29
C GLY A 44 -14.30 -1.91 8.57
N PHE A 45 -14.05 -0.96 7.66
CA PHE A 45 -13.11 0.14 7.89
C PHE A 45 -13.87 1.32 8.50
N ASP A 46 -13.98 1.35 9.83
CA ASP A 46 -14.42 2.53 10.56
C ASP A 46 -13.30 3.59 10.56
N TYR A 47 -13.21 4.34 9.46
CA TYR A 47 -12.53 5.63 9.51
C TYR A 47 -13.43 6.59 10.29
N VAL A 48 -13.06 6.88 11.54
CA VAL A 48 -13.55 8.06 12.24
C VAL A 48 -12.89 9.27 11.58
N TRP A 49 -13.62 9.90 10.66
CA TRP A 49 -13.32 11.27 10.23
C TRP A 49 -13.52 12.16 11.46
N VAL A 50 -12.40 12.61 12.03
CA VAL A 50 -12.41 13.58 13.12
C VAL A 50 -12.65 14.96 12.50
N SER A 51 -13.40 15.82 13.17
CA SER A 51 -13.75 17.15 12.63
C SER A 51 -12.50 18.02 12.45
N GLU A 52 -12.53 19.01 11.53
CA GLU A 52 -11.41 19.96 11.35
C GLU A 52 -11.03 20.67 12.67
N GLU A 53 -12.01 20.94 13.53
CA GLU A 53 -11.80 21.57 14.85
C GLU A 53 -11.04 20.67 15.84
N ASP A 54 -11.13 19.35 15.66
CA ASP A 54 -10.34 18.37 16.42
C ASP A 54 -8.98 18.09 15.77
N TYR A 55 -8.75 18.58 14.55
CA TYR A 55 -7.58 18.29 13.74
C TYR A 55 -6.47 19.29 13.98
N GLU A 56 -6.74 20.58 14.16
CA GLU A 56 -5.69 21.60 14.08
C GLU A 56 -5.28 22.17 15.44
N ASP A 57 -3.98 22.31 15.67
CA ASP A 57 -3.45 23.13 16.75
C ASP A 57 -3.61 24.61 16.43
N ASP A 58 -3.20 25.48 17.36
CA ASP A 58 -3.36 26.93 17.19
C ASP A 58 -2.52 27.47 16.01
N GLU A 59 -1.70 26.61 15.37
CA GLU A 59 -0.91 26.87 14.17
C GLU A 59 -1.41 26.11 12.92
N GLY A 60 -2.55 25.43 12.98
CA GLY A 60 -3.13 24.71 11.83
C GLY A 60 -2.60 23.28 11.63
N ARG A 61 -2.00 22.63 12.64
CA ARG A 61 -1.37 21.31 12.49
C ARG A 61 -2.15 20.18 13.16
N PRO A 62 -2.21 18.96 12.58
CA PRO A 62 -2.76 17.75 13.20
C PRO A 62 -2.43 17.55 14.69
N ARG A 63 -3.40 17.71 15.61
CA ARG A 63 -3.26 17.37 17.04
C ARG A 63 -3.30 15.84 17.24
N ASP A 64 -2.41 15.34 18.11
CA ASP A 64 -2.47 14.02 18.78
C ASP A 64 -2.52 12.72 17.95
N ARG A 65 -2.30 12.74 16.63
CA ARG A 65 -1.83 11.56 15.90
C ARG A 65 -0.34 11.71 15.66
N ASN A 66 0.46 10.75 16.12
CA ASN A 66 1.92 10.74 16.04
C ASN A 66 2.45 10.78 14.58
N PHE A 67 2.27 11.89 13.87
CA PHE A 67 2.89 12.22 12.58
C PHE A 67 4.38 12.44 12.81
N GLY A 68 5.13 11.34 12.92
CA GLY A 68 6.57 11.32 13.15
C GLY A 68 7.01 11.96 14.46
N ARG A 69 7.66 11.20 15.33
CA ARG A 69 8.46 11.82 16.39
C ARG A 69 9.57 12.63 15.72
N GLY A 70 9.39 13.95 15.63
CA GLY A 70 10.32 14.87 14.97
C GLY A 70 9.90 15.37 13.57
N GLY A 71 8.63 15.26 13.17
CA GLY A 71 8.11 15.88 11.94
C GLY A 71 8.42 15.13 10.64
N LYS A 72 8.69 13.82 10.73
CA LYS A 72 8.84 12.95 9.55
C LYS A 72 7.58 12.16 9.26
N LEU A 73 7.24 11.96 8.00
CA LEU A 73 6.19 11.04 7.57
C LEU A 73 6.60 9.61 7.93
N LYS A 74 5.82 8.96 8.78
CA LYS A 74 5.98 7.57 9.16
C LYS A 74 5.40 6.68 8.07
N MET A 75 6.28 6.06 7.30
CA MET A 75 5.95 5.26 6.14
C MET A 75 6.06 3.76 6.45
N LEU A 76 5.18 2.95 5.86
CA LEU A 76 5.33 1.49 5.83
C LEU A 76 5.73 1.04 4.42
N TYR A 77 6.76 0.21 4.30
CA TYR A 77 7.19 -0.39 3.04
C TYR A 77 6.95 -1.90 3.04
N LEU A 78 6.14 -2.37 2.09
CA LEU A 78 5.89 -3.78 1.79
C LEU A 78 6.72 -4.15 0.54
N TYR A 79 7.77 -4.95 0.71
CA TYR A 79 8.73 -5.26 -0.36
C TYR A 79 8.27 -6.43 -1.23
N GLY A 80 8.87 -6.60 -2.42
CA GLY A 80 8.62 -7.80 -3.24
C GLY A 80 9.17 -9.04 -2.55
N GLY A 81 8.45 -10.16 -2.54
CA GLY A 81 8.90 -11.31 -1.75
C GLY A 81 10.13 -12.02 -2.33
N GLY A 82 10.68 -12.91 -1.53
CA GLY A 82 11.99 -13.48 -1.76
C GLY A 82 13.11 -12.52 -1.36
N VAL A 83 12.84 -11.43 -0.66
CA VAL A 83 13.89 -10.59 -0.07
C VAL A 83 13.73 -10.52 1.44
N ASN A 84 14.60 -9.78 2.10
CA ASN A 84 14.54 -9.52 3.53
C ASN A 84 14.62 -8.02 3.83
N ALA A 85 14.39 -7.64 5.08
CA ALA A 85 14.39 -6.24 5.52
C ALA A 85 15.67 -5.46 5.12
N SER A 86 16.84 -6.10 5.09
CA SER A 86 18.09 -5.44 4.70
C SER A 86 18.08 -5.03 3.24
N VAL A 87 17.70 -5.96 2.34
CA VAL A 87 17.56 -5.68 0.90
C VAL A 87 16.45 -4.66 0.66
N ALA A 88 15.30 -4.81 1.33
CA ALA A 88 14.17 -3.89 1.22
C ALA A 88 14.52 -2.45 1.59
N LYS A 89 15.31 -2.24 2.66
CA LYS A 89 15.78 -0.89 3.04
C LYS A 89 16.65 -0.27 1.95
N MET A 90 17.52 -1.04 1.31
CA MET A 90 18.35 -0.53 0.21
C MET A 90 17.50 -0.21 -1.03
N GLN A 91 16.53 -1.06 -1.37
CA GLN A 91 15.59 -0.81 -2.47
C GLN A 91 14.82 0.49 -2.23
N CYS A 92 14.24 0.65 -1.03
CA CYS A 92 13.54 1.86 -0.62
C CYS A 92 14.46 3.09 -0.71
N ALA A 93 15.67 3.01 -0.16
CA ALA A 93 16.63 4.11 -0.23
C ALA A 93 16.97 4.49 -1.67
N ASN A 94 17.17 3.50 -2.55
CA ASN A 94 17.51 3.77 -3.96
C ASN A 94 16.34 4.37 -4.75
N VAL A 95 15.09 3.97 -4.47
CA VAL A 95 13.89 4.52 -5.12
C VAL A 95 13.70 6.00 -4.76
N PHE A 96 13.93 6.35 -3.50
CA PHE A 96 13.66 7.70 -3.00
C PHE A 96 14.89 8.60 -2.90
N LYS A 97 16.09 8.14 -3.29
CA LYS A 97 17.36 8.86 -3.10
C LYS A 97 17.36 10.30 -3.65
N ASP A 98 16.67 10.52 -4.76
CA ASP A 98 16.61 11.83 -5.45
C ASP A 98 15.36 12.63 -5.06
N SER A 99 14.51 12.09 -4.18
CA SER A 99 13.30 12.77 -3.73
C SER A 99 13.64 13.77 -2.62
N PRO A 100 13.26 15.06 -2.74
CA PRO A 100 13.42 16.04 -1.66
C PRO A 100 12.59 15.69 -0.41
N MET A 101 11.64 14.75 -0.54
CA MET A 101 10.83 14.26 0.57
C MET A 101 11.49 13.13 1.35
N TYR A 102 12.49 12.44 0.80
CA TYR A 102 13.09 11.27 1.44
C TYR A 102 13.67 11.55 2.84
N PRO A 103 14.38 12.68 3.09
CA PRO A 103 14.83 13.01 4.45
C PRO A 103 13.69 13.27 5.45
N LYS A 104 12.49 13.58 4.93
CA LYS A 104 11.26 13.80 5.69
C LYS A 104 10.43 12.54 5.84
N MET A 105 10.90 11.38 5.39
CA MET A 105 10.22 10.09 5.52
C MET A 105 11.00 9.17 6.45
N GLU A 106 10.29 8.40 7.25
CA GLU A 106 10.83 7.33 8.09
C GLU A 106 10.14 6.02 7.72
N PHE A 107 10.86 5.13 7.05
CA PHE A 107 10.32 3.86 6.59
C PHE A 107 10.48 2.75 7.63
N THR A 108 9.36 2.19 8.07
CA THR A 108 9.32 0.84 8.65
C THR A 108 9.15 -0.17 7.53
N VAL A 109 9.85 -1.29 7.62
CA VAL A 109 9.69 -2.41 6.71
C VAL A 109 8.87 -3.52 7.37
N PHE A 110 8.00 -4.18 6.61
CA PHE A 110 7.21 -5.33 7.07
C PHE A 110 7.68 -6.63 6.43
N ASP A 111 8.20 -7.54 7.25
CA ASP A 111 8.51 -8.90 6.82
C ASP A 111 7.22 -9.73 6.73
N GLY A 112 7.09 -10.50 5.65
CA GLY A 112 5.98 -11.44 5.49
C GLY A 112 6.05 -12.58 6.50
N PRO A 113 4.93 -13.22 6.85
CA PRO A 113 4.92 -14.28 7.85
C PRO A 113 5.50 -15.61 7.36
N HIS A 114 5.80 -15.73 6.05
CA HIS A 114 6.29 -16.97 5.46
C HIS A 114 7.79 -16.86 5.23
N GLU A 115 8.55 -17.44 6.16
CA GLU A 115 10.00 -17.53 6.07
C GLU A 115 10.43 -18.59 5.03
N SER A 116 11.47 -18.28 4.26
CA SER A 116 12.08 -19.21 3.33
C SER A 116 13.60 -19.01 3.28
N HIS A 117 14.29 -19.99 2.71
CA HIS A 117 15.73 -19.90 2.47
C HIS A 117 16.00 -19.20 1.14
N VAL A 118 17.13 -18.50 1.00
CA VAL A 118 17.50 -17.79 -0.24
C VAL A 118 17.51 -18.71 -1.47
N SER A 119 17.70 -20.02 -1.27
CA SER A 119 17.61 -21.05 -2.31
C SER A 119 16.22 -21.22 -2.91
N TRP A 120 15.18 -20.60 -2.34
CA TRP A 120 13.86 -20.45 -2.96
C TRP A 120 13.95 -19.75 -4.31
N HIS A 121 14.89 -18.80 -4.47
CA HIS A 121 15.20 -18.25 -5.78
C HIS A 121 15.78 -19.31 -6.68
N LEU A 122 15.10 -19.62 -7.79
CA LEU A 122 15.63 -20.53 -8.81
C LEU A 122 16.83 -19.92 -9.56
N ASN A 123 16.96 -18.59 -9.58
CA ASN A 123 18.06 -17.90 -10.26
C ASN A 123 19.30 -17.80 -9.35
N PRO A 124 20.44 -18.44 -9.70
CA PRO A 124 21.66 -18.39 -8.89
C PRO A 124 22.21 -16.97 -8.69
N ILE A 125 22.00 -16.07 -9.64
CA ILE A 125 22.44 -14.67 -9.53
C ILE A 125 21.66 -13.96 -8.42
N MET A 126 20.34 -14.18 -8.34
CA MET A 126 19.53 -13.64 -7.23
C MET A 126 20.01 -14.15 -5.88
N GLN A 127 20.33 -15.45 -5.80
CA GLN A 127 20.91 -16.02 -4.58
C GLN A 127 22.21 -15.32 -4.19
N GLN A 128 23.15 -15.17 -5.14
CA GLN A 128 24.44 -14.52 -4.89
C GLN A 128 24.28 -13.05 -4.47
N MET A 129 23.30 -12.34 -5.03
CA MET A 129 23.04 -10.94 -4.67
C MET A 129 22.44 -10.79 -3.26
N ILE A 130 21.62 -11.74 -2.81
CA ILE A 130 20.91 -11.64 -1.53
C ILE A 130 21.73 -12.20 -0.36
N ARG A 131 22.50 -13.27 -0.57
CA ARG A 131 23.31 -13.94 0.48
C ARG A 131 24.14 -13.00 1.37
N PRO A 132 24.79 -11.94 0.86
CA PRO A 132 25.51 -10.98 1.69
C PRO A 132 24.64 -10.30 2.77
N PHE A 133 23.32 -10.31 2.60
CA PHE A 133 22.33 -9.71 3.48
C PHE A 133 21.57 -10.75 4.33
N GLY A 134 21.93 -12.03 4.24
CA GLY A 134 21.33 -13.13 4.98
C GLY A 134 20.88 -14.29 4.09
N GLU A 135 20.75 -15.47 4.71
CA GLU A 135 20.24 -16.69 4.06
C GLU A 135 18.71 -16.81 4.16
N THR A 136 18.08 -15.99 5.00
CA THR A 136 16.62 -15.96 5.18
C THR A 136 15.98 -14.87 4.32
N VAL A 137 14.89 -15.25 3.66
CA VAL A 137 14.03 -14.37 2.87
C VAL A 137 12.57 -14.60 3.26
N TYR A 138 11.69 -13.65 2.94
CA TYR A 138 10.29 -13.73 3.31
C TYR A 138 9.36 -13.59 2.10
N LEU A 139 8.22 -14.26 2.19
CA LEU A 139 7.13 -14.22 1.23
C LEU A 139 5.84 -13.78 1.93
N TYR A 140 4.92 -13.20 1.17
CA TYR A 140 3.56 -12.92 1.65
C TYR A 140 2.60 -14.05 1.27
N TYR A 141 2.83 -14.77 0.19
CA TYR A 141 2.03 -15.91 -0.23
C TYR A 141 2.80 -16.65 -1.32
N GLU A 142 2.37 -17.89 -1.57
CA GLU A 142 2.81 -18.64 -2.74
C GLU A 142 1.98 -18.28 -3.96
N ARG A 143 2.53 -18.45 -5.16
CA ARG A 143 1.84 -18.22 -6.43
C ARG A 143 1.76 -19.54 -7.21
N VAL A 144 0.59 -20.20 -7.18
CA VAL A 144 0.42 -21.53 -7.78
C VAL A 144 -0.76 -21.58 -8.76
N PRO A 145 -0.70 -22.34 -9.87
CA PRO A 145 0.47 -23.14 -10.30
C PRO A 145 1.58 -22.26 -10.87
N HIS A 146 1.24 -21.09 -11.41
CA HIS A 146 2.17 -20.12 -11.98
C HIS A 146 1.67 -18.70 -11.70
N ALA A 147 2.62 -17.80 -11.45
CA ALA A 147 2.39 -16.37 -11.42
C ALA A 147 1.73 -15.87 -12.72
N ASN A 148 0.76 -14.97 -12.58
CA ASN A 148 -0.03 -14.32 -13.62
C ASN A 148 -0.89 -15.27 -14.46
N SER A 149 -1.24 -16.45 -13.94
CA SER A 149 -2.17 -17.35 -14.60
C SER A 149 -3.62 -17.06 -14.21
N GLN A 150 -4.59 -17.30 -15.12
CA GLN A 150 -6.02 -17.14 -14.79
C GLN A 150 -6.53 -18.09 -13.70
N ARG A 151 -5.75 -19.13 -13.38
CA ARG A 151 -6.03 -20.12 -12.34
C ARG A 151 -5.10 -19.96 -11.15
N GLU A 152 -4.39 -18.84 -11.09
CA GLU A 152 -3.49 -18.55 -9.99
C GLU A 152 -4.30 -18.47 -8.69
N CYS A 153 -3.80 -19.13 -7.66
CA CYS A 153 -4.26 -18.92 -6.30
C CYS A 153 -3.07 -18.57 -5.41
N TRP A 154 -3.38 -17.94 -4.28
CA TRP A 154 -2.40 -17.34 -3.37
C TRP A 154 -2.40 -18.02 -2.00
N PRO A 155 -1.93 -19.28 -1.88
CA PRO A 155 -1.82 -19.93 -0.58
C PRO A 155 -1.04 -19.07 0.42
N GLY A 156 -1.61 -18.91 1.62
CA GLY A 156 -1.01 -18.13 2.69
C GLY A 156 -1.35 -16.63 2.68
N ILE A 157 -2.12 -16.13 1.71
CA ILE A 157 -2.52 -14.72 1.65
C ILE A 157 -3.27 -14.27 2.92
N ASP A 158 -4.20 -15.09 3.44
CA ASP A 158 -4.97 -14.77 4.65
C ASP A 158 -4.08 -14.61 5.87
N ALA A 159 -3.03 -15.44 5.99
CA ALA A 159 -2.05 -15.33 7.07
C ALA A 159 -1.29 -14.00 6.98
N SER A 160 -0.93 -13.56 5.77
CA SER A 160 -0.27 -12.28 5.53
C SER A 160 -1.17 -11.08 5.79
N LEU A 161 -2.43 -11.13 5.37
CA LEU A 161 -3.39 -10.08 5.69
C LEU A 161 -3.61 -9.95 7.19
N ASN A 162 -3.70 -11.08 7.90
CA ASN A 162 -3.83 -11.07 9.35
C ASN A 162 -2.56 -10.55 10.05
N ALA A 163 -1.38 -10.95 9.59
CA ALA A 163 -0.11 -10.44 10.11
C ALA A 163 0.04 -8.93 9.86
N LEU A 164 -0.36 -8.44 8.69
CA LEU A 164 -0.32 -7.03 8.33
C LEU A 164 -1.31 -6.20 9.14
N ARG A 165 -2.55 -6.67 9.32
CA ARG A 165 -3.55 -6.03 10.21
C ARG A 165 -3.02 -5.92 11.63
N GLU A 166 -2.40 -6.99 12.14
CA GLU A 166 -1.81 -6.98 13.47
C GLU A 166 -0.62 -6.02 13.59
N HIS A 167 0.19 -5.92 12.54
CA HIS A 167 1.26 -4.93 12.48
C HIS A 167 0.72 -3.50 12.46
N PHE A 168 -0.34 -3.20 11.71
CA PHE A 168 -1.01 -1.90 11.76
C PHE A 168 -1.54 -1.57 13.16
N ARG A 169 -2.16 -2.53 13.85
CA ARG A 169 -2.62 -2.32 15.24
C ARG A 169 -1.48 -2.00 16.20
N LYS A 170 -0.36 -2.74 16.09
CA LYS A 170 0.77 -2.62 17.02
C LYS A 170 1.69 -1.43 16.74
N LYS A 171 1.94 -1.16 15.46
CA LYS A 171 2.97 -0.21 15.02
C LYS A 171 2.41 0.96 14.25
N GLY A 172 1.12 0.98 13.92
CA GLY A 172 0.46 2.14 13.34
C GLY A 172 0.26 3.29 14.33
N PRO A 173 -0.45 4.35 13.92
CA PRO A 173 -0.82 4.64 12.53
C PRO A 173 0.41 4.90 11.66
N TYR A 174 0.25 4.78 10.34
CA TYR A 174 1.23 5.15 9.32
C TYR A 174 0.65 6.27 8.46
N ASP A 175 1.49 7.20 8.04
CA ASP A 175 1.11 8.36 7.22
C ASP A 175 1.04 7.99 5.73
N GLY A 176 1.72 6.92 5.35
CA GLY A 176 1.62 6.34 4.03
C GLY A 176 2.15 4.90 3.99
N VAL A 177 1.67 4.15 3.01
CA VAL A 177 2.08 2.77 2.78
C VAL A 177 2.49 2.64 1.32
N VAL A 178 3.65 2.04 1.08
CA VAL A 178 4.20 1.81 -0.25
C VAL A 178 4.42 0.31 -0.41
N GLY A 179 3.96 -0.25 -1.52
CA GLY A 179 4.17 -1.65 -1.85
C GLY A 179 4.93 -1.82 -3.16
N PHE A 180 5.78 -2.83 -3.24
CA PHE A 180 6.48 -3.23 -4.46
C PHE A 180 6.22 -4.72 -4.76
N ASP A 181 5.93 -5.05 -6.02
CA ASP A 181 5.66 -6.42 -6.48
C ASP A 181 4.62 -7.13 -5.57
N MET A 182 4.91 -8.30 -4.98
CA MET A 182 3.97 -8.98 -4.07
C MET A 182 3.55 -8.13 -2.86
N GLY A 183 4.37 -7.18 -2.41
CA GLY A 183 3.99 -6.24 -1.35
C GLY A 183 2.97 -5.20 -1.81
N GLY A 184 3.03 -4.79 -3.08
CA GLY A 184 2.00 -3.95 -3.70
C GLY A 184 0.70 -4.70 -3.89
N GLU A 185 0.77 -5.95 -4.35
CA GLU A 185 -0.39 -6.84 -4.47
C GLU A 185 -1.07 -7.07 -3.10
N LEU A 186 -0.30 -7.38 -2.05
CA LEU A 186 -0.82 -7.50 -0.68
C LEU A 186 -1.50 -6.21 -0.20
N LEU A 187 -0.90 -5.05 -0.48
CA LEU A 187 -1.45 -3.75 -0.09
C LEU A 187 -2.84 -3.50 -0.68
N LEU A 188 -3.05 -3.89 -1.94
CA LEU A 188 -4.33 -3.71 -2.64
C LEU A 188 -5.46 -4.60 -2.08
N GLN A 189 -5.14 -5.56 -1.21
CA GLN A 189 -6.12 -6.42 -0.55
C GLN A 189 -6.55 -5.90 0.85
N VAL A 190 -5.91 -4.84 1.34
CA VAL A 190 -6.23 -4.20 2.62
C VAL A 190 -7.14 -3.02 2.35
#